data_AF-A0A8X6U4P8-F1
#
_entry.id   AF-A0A8X6U4P8-F1
#
_cell.length_a   1.000
_cell.length_b   1.000
_cell.length_c   1.000
_cell.angle_alpha   90.00
_cell.angle_beta   90.00
_cell.angle_gamma   90.00
#
_symmetry.space_group_name_H-M   'P 1'
#
loop_
_entity.id
_entity.type
_entity.pdbx_description
1 polymer ?
#
loop_
_entity_poly.entity_id
_entity_poly.type
_entity_poly.pdbx_seq_one_letter_code
_entity_poly.pdbx_strand_id
1 'polypeptide(L)'
;MMDALDSNYCSSFTALNIIDYEKMRLHNLYMKAPNYKKVFLDLENFEKETKLLTDRLGIEHNTNYLLYTMKELALTIPFESVFLNFYAEQIHKNKVSNSFKDILMSEYIQYLDKILRTTLHSNEIWTIVKKFLKVLKLLELQSELSFENLHQYEFMANLLRLCCEVNVQDSEVVTTLVKMVIDRYVTDGSDLRYVQHPVYPYKFFSYILKHVTCEKFDIGLYCSNHSQTLWQYSRNFSPVHAAAFGNVERVLSLLQHGFDVFPESEAKNSGHGYLFIEETMSRYNLMILHIMSRMRLVNCFSFDHSGTMDQSFYNVTENQEECFRLIWRAIPEPYVRRPQLELDISTEYFYLALHAIFKPFRYSRNLKLGIMYESCFTDMATGPYEPRSLKHLSRCFIRKRLRETWRLPNGVFHLCLPSLLEKYLNLEID
;
A
#
# COMPACT_ATOMS: atom_id res chain seq x y z
N MET A 1 -13.16 -64.84 12.04
CA MET A 1 -13.13 -64.03 10.81
C MET A 1 -13.53 -62.61 11.21
N MET A 2 -12.55 -61.70 11.18
CA MET A 2 -12.60 -60.21 11.28
C MET A 2 -13.13 -59.52 12.56
N ASP A 3 -12.18 -59.15 13.45
CA ASP A 3 -11.80 -57.80 13.97
C ASP A 3 -12.84 -56.66 13.98
N ALA A 4 -13.15 -56.03 15.14
CA ALA A 4 -12.49 -54.86 15.79
C ALA A 4 -12.85 -53.52 15.10
N LEU A 5 -13.08 -52.34 15.70
CA LEU A 5 -12.89 -51.70 17.01
C LEU A 5 -13.81 -50.45 17.00
N ASP A 6 -14.31 -50.00 18.15
CA ASP A 6 -14.27 -48.59 18.59
C ASP A 6 -15.29 -48.33 19.72
N SER A 7 -14.75 -48.00 20.89
CA SER A 7 -15.23 -46.92 21.77
C SER A 7 -14.59 -47.10 23.15
N ASN A 8 -13.72 -46.16 23.51
CA ASN A 8 -13.63 -45.68 24.89
C ASN A 8 -12.70 -44.46 24.98
N TYR A 9 -12.97 -43.65 26.00
CA TYR A 9 -12.31 -42.40 26.41
C TYR A 9 -12.94 -41.13 25.80
N CYS A 10 -14.01 -40.58 26.36
CA CYS A 10 -14.21 -40.05 27.72
C CYS A 10 -13.33 -38.81 28.01
N SER A 11 -13.94 -37.65 27.77
CA SER A 11 -13.92 -36.40 28.54
C SER A 11 -12.60 -35.82 29.09
N SER A 12 -12.38 -34.57 28.66
CA SER A 12 -12.10 -33.37 29.48
C SER A 12 -10.68 -33.14 30.00
N PHE A 13 -9.91 -32.43 29.17
CA PHE A 13 -9.42 -31.08 29.45
C PHE A 13 -9.32 -30.68 30.94
N THR A 14 -8.15 -30.81 31.55
CA THR A 14 -7.71 -29.91 32.63
C THR A 14 -6.21 -30.05 32.88
N ALA A 15 -5.42 -29.24 32.17
CA ALA A 15 -4.24 -28.52 32.66
C ALA A 15 -3.29 -28.23 31.47
N LEU A 16 -3.20 -26.95 31.13
CA LEU A 16 -2.23 -26.40 30.20
C LEU A 16 -0.80 -26.81 30.59
N ASN A 17 -0.12 -27.60 29.77
CA ASN A 17 1.28 -27.35 29.48
C ASN A 17 1.69 -27.94 28.14
N ILE A 18 2.47 -27.14 27.43
CA ILE A 18 3.17 -27.35 26.16
C ILE A 18 3.75 -28.78 26.09
N ILE A 19 3.85 -29.36 24.87
CA ILE A 19 4.27 -30.75 24.51
C ILE A 19 3.01 -31.60 24.23
N ASP A 20 2.61 -31.93 22.99
CA ASP A 20 3.36 -32.90 22.17
C ASP A 20 3.00 -32.88 20.67
N TYR A 21 2.46 -31.79 20.11
CA TYR A 21 2.23 -31.67 18.65
C TYR A 21 3.51 -31.25 17.89
N GLU A 22 4.44 -30.61 18.59
CA GLU A 22 5.80 -30.39 18.11
C GLU A 22 6.52 -31.71 17.91
N LYS A 23 6.30 -32.77 18.69
CA LYS A 23 7.07 -34.01 18.58
C LYS A 23 6.62 -34.88 17.41
N MET A 24 5.33 -34.90 17.03
CA MET A 24 4.87 -35.57 15.81
C MET A 24 5.26 -34.83 14.52
N ARG A 25 5.31 -33.49 14.53
CA ARG A 25 5.71 -32.69 13.36
C ARG A 25 7.22 -32.46 13.28
N LEU A 26 7.93 -32.27 14.41
CA LEU A 26 9.38 -32.35 14.47
C LEU A 26 9.86 -33.75 14.18
N HIS A 27 9.15 -34.85 14.46
CA HIS A 27 9.60 -36.18 14.02
C HIS A 27 9.46 -36.33 12.49
N ASN A 28 8.39 -35.84 11.87
CA ASN A 28 8.28 -35.82 10.41
C ASN A 28 9.24 -34.82 9.73
N LEU A 29 9.53 -33.67 10.35
CA LEU A 29 10.60 -32.77 9.94
C LEU A 29 11.99 -33.32 10.28
N TYR A 30 12.21 -34.07 11.37
CA TYR A 30 13.51 -34.69 11.72
C TYR A 30 13.80 -35.91 10.85
N MET A 31 12.77 -36.61 10.39
CA MET A 31 12.91 -37.73 9.47
C MET A 31 13.13 -37.24 8.03
N LYS A 32 12.72 -36.00 7.69
CA LYS A 32 13.00 -35.35 6.40
C LYS A 32 14.11 -34.29 6.42
N ALA A 33 14.54 -33.82 7.59
CA ALA A 33 15.49 -32.73 7.79
C ALA A 33 16.52 -32.93 8.93
N PRO A 34 17.10 -34.13 9.15
CA PRO A 34 18.37 -34.22 9.89
C PRO A 34 19.53 -33.64 9.06
N ASN A 35 19.38 -33.67 7.73
CA ASN A 35 20.40 -33.21 6.79
C ASN A 35 20.39 -31.68 6.61
N TYR A 36 19.24 -30.99 6.73
CA TYR A 36 19.20 -29.55 6.52
C TYR A 36 19.81 -28.74 7.66
N LYS A 37 19.56 -29.11 8.93
CA LYS A 37 20.21 -28.43 10.08
C LYS A 37 21.73 -28.62 10.05
N LYS A 38 22.17 -29.83 9.68
CA LYS A 38 23.59 -30.15 9.49
C LYS A 38 24.15 -29.37 8.30
N VAL A 39 23.46 -29.32 7.16
CA VAL A 39 23.88 -28.55 5.97
C VAL A 39 23.93 -27.04 6.26
N PHE A 40 22.98 -26.47 7.02
CA PHE A 40 23.03 -25.06 7.41
C PHE A 40 24.18 -24.77 8.38
N LEU A 41 24.41 -25.63 9.38
CA LEU A 41 25.56 -25.51 10.29
C LEU A 41 26.91 -25.71 9.57
N ASP A 42 26.97 -26.64 8.62
CA ASP A 42 28.16 -26.92 7.81
C ASP A 42 28.42 -25.76 6.83
N LEU A 43 27.39 -25.16 6.24
CA LEU A 43 27.51 -23.96 5.39
C LEU A 43 27.91 -22.72 6.20
N GLU A 44 27.36 -22.51 7.39
CA GLU A 44 27.74 -21.39 8.26
C GLU A 44 29.16 -21.56 8.83
N ASN A 45 29.56 -22.78 9.19
CA ASN A 45 30.93 -23.06 9.63
C ASN A 45 31.91 -22.93 8.48
N PHE A 46 31.57 -23.44 7.29
CA PHE A 46 32.37 -23.29 6.09
C PHE A 46 32.54 -21.82 5.70
N GLU A 47 31.49 -20.99 5.80
CA GLU A 47 31.58 -19.55 5.59
C GLU A 47 32.50 -18.85 6.61
N LYS A 48 32.44 -19.24 7.88
CA LYS A 48 33.31 -18.68 8.92
C LYS A 48 34.77 -19.09 8.71
N GLU A 49 35.01 -20.33 8.31
CA GLU A 49 36.35 -20.89 8.12
C GLU A 49 37.02 -20.33 6.85
N THR A 50 36.27 -20.25 5.74
CA THR A 50 36.75 -19.61 4.50
C THR A 50 37.05 -18.13 4.70
N LYS A 51 36.21 -17.40 5.44
CA LYS A 51 36.43 -15.98 5.77
C LYS A 51 37.65 -15.75 6.66
N LEU A 52 37.85 -16.62 7.66
CA LEU A 52 39.06 -16.60 8.52
C LEU A 52 40.35 -16.93 7.74
N LEU A 53 40.25 -17.77 6.70
CA LEU A 53 41.39 -18.18 5.87
C LEU A 53 41.72 -17.14 4.77
N THR A 54 40.72 -16.52 4.13
CA THR A 54 40.95 -15.44 3.17
C THR A 54 41.51 -14.18 3.83
N ASP A 55 41.02 -13.83 5.03
CA ASP A 55 41.50 -12.66 5.78
C ASP A 55 42.96 -12.82 6.27
N ARG A 56 43.50 -14.04 6.32
CA ARG A 56 44.85 -14.31 6.86
C ARG A 56 45.95 -14.46 5.82
N LEU A 57 45.66 -14.81 4.56
CA LEU A 57 46.71 -15.19 3.61
C LEU A 57 46.63 -14.58 2.21
N GLY A 58 45.56 -13.88 1.82
CA GLY A 58 45.53 -13.10 0.56
C GLY A 58 45.93 -13.88 -0.71
N ILE A 59 45.77 -15.21 -0.73
CA ILE A 59 46.15 -16.08 -1.84
C ILE A 59 44.90 -16.77 -2.36
N GLU A 60 44.65 -16.64 -3.68
CA GLU A 60 43.64 -17.41 -4.41
C GLU A 60 43.89 -18.92 -4.21
N HIS A 61 42.89 -19.62 -3.69
CA HIS A 61 43.02 -21.05 -3.43
C HIS A 61 42.69 -21.91 -4.64
N ASN A 62 43.51 -22.95 -4.79
CA ASN A 62 43.37 -24.06 -5.72
C ASN A 62 42.12 -24.86 -5.39
N THR A 63 41.09 -24.71 -6.22
CA THR A 63 39.73 -25.26 -6.11
C THR A 63 39.66 -26.79 -6.03
N ASN A 64 40.77 -27.49 -6.31
CA ASN A 64 40.83 -28.95 -6.32
C ASN A 64 40.58 -29.63 -4.96
N TYR A 65 40.93 -28.99 -3.84
CA TYR A 65 40.63 -29.54 -2.51
C TYR A 65 39.15 -29.39 -2.15
N LEU A 66 38.54 -28.26 -2.53
CA LEU A 66 37.10 -27.99 -2.42
C LEU A 66 36.27 -29.03 -3.21
N LEU A 67 36.73 -29.34 -4.43
CA LEU A 67 36.11 -30.32 -5.30
C LEU A 67 36.09 -31.74 -4.69
N TYR A 68 37.09 -32.07 -3.87
CA TYR A 68 37.21 -33.38 -3.23
C TYR A 68 36.26 -33.51 -2.03
N THR A 69 36.17 -32.48 -1.19
CA THR A 69 35.24 -32.43 -0.06
C THR A 69 33.77 -32.40 -0.54
N MET A 70 33.48 -31.67 -1.61
CA MET A 70 32.13 -31.64 -2.20
C MET A 70 31.76 -32.95 -2.92
N LYS A 71 32.74 -33.70 -3.46
CA LYS A 71 32.53 -35.05 -4.01
C LYS A 71 32.12 -36.07 -2.95
N GLU A 72 32.69 -36.01 -1.75
CA GLU A 72 32.26 -36.89 -0.65
C GLU A 72 30.85 -36.57 -0.16
N LEU A 73 30.51 -35.27 -0.05
CA LEU A 73 29.15 -34.83 0.27
C LEU A 73 28.13 -35.26 -0.81
N ALA A 74 28.51 -35.22 -2.09
CA ALA A 74 27.68 -35.63 -3.22
C ALA A 74 27.36 -37.13 -3.23
N LEU A 75 28.17 -37.98 -2.60
CA LEU A 75 27.94 -39.42 -2.49
C LEU A 75 26.89 -39.79 -1.42
N THR A 76 26.55 -38.87 -0.51
CA THR A 76 25.67 -39.13 0.64
C THR A 76 24.23 -38.60 0.50
N ILE A 77 23.89 -37.90 -0.59
CA ILE A 77 22.57 -37.27 -0.79
C ILE A 77 22.06 -37.59 -2.20
N PRO A 78 20.90 -38.25 -2.39
CA PRO A 78 20.43 -38.61 -3.72
C PRO A 78 19.90 -37.37 -4.48
N PHE A 79 20.34 -37.28 -5.74
CA PHE A 79 19.74 -36.54 -6.86
C PHE A 79 19.72 -35.00 -6.87
N GLU A 80 19.87 -34.30 -5.76
CA GLU A 80 19.80 -32.81 -5.73
C GLU A 80 21.17 -32.10 -5.70
N SER A 81 22.25 -32.83 -5.42
CA SER A 81 23.62 -32.29 -5.24
C SER A 81 24.31 -31.85 -6.54
N VAL A 82 23.93 -32.43 -7.69
CA VAL A 82 24.45 -32.02 -9.01
C VAL A 82 23.93 -30.63 -9.40
N PHE A 83 22.72 -30.26 -8.96
CA PHE A 83 22.17 -28.92 -9.14
C PHE A 83 22.83 -27.89 -8.20
N LEU A 84 23.16 -28.29 -6.98
CA LEU A 84 23.84 -27.43 -6.02
C LEU A 84 25.28 -27.12 -6.44
N ASN A 85 26.03 -28.07 -7.01
CA ASN A 85 27.38 -27.82 -7.53
C ASN A 85 27.39 -26.88 -8.74
N PHE A 86 26.34 -26.87 -9.56
CA PHE A 86 26.23 -25.93 -10.70
C PHE A 86 25.82 -24.52 -10.26
N TYR A 87 25.09 -24.39 -9.15
CA TYR A 87 24.67 -23.10 -8.57
C TYR A 87 25.70 -22.48 -7.61
N ALA A 88 26.53 -23.30 -6.98
CA ALA A 88 27.42 -22.88 -5.90
C ALA A 88 28.58 -22.01 -6.36
N GLU A 89 29.01 -22.07 -7.63
CA GLU A 89 30.34 -21.55 -7.94
C GLU A 89 30.46 -20.05 -8.15
N GLN A 90 29.49 -19.26 -8.67
CA GLN A 90 29.72 -17.79 -8.72
C GLN A 90 28.51 -16.85 -8.66
N ILE A 91 27.26 -17.32 -8.64
CA ILE A 91 26.10 -16.42 -8.81
C ILE A 91 24.94 -16.82 -7.87
N HIS A 92 24.84 -16.06 -6.77
CA HIS A 92 23.65 -15.84 -5.92
C HIS A 92 23.36 -16.73 -4.69
N LYS A 93 24.18 -16.61 -3.64
CA LYS A 93 23.76 -16.94 -2.25
C LYS A 93 22.43 -16.27 -1.87
N ASN A 94 22.23 -15.01 -2.26
CA ASN A 94 21.00 -14.25 -1.96
C ASN A 94 19.78 -14.79 -2.73
N LYS A 95 19.91 -15.15 -4.01
CA LYS A 95 18.76 -15.71 -4.75
C LYS A 95 18.37 -17.08 -4.21
N VAL A 96 19.34 -17.94 -3.90
CA VAL A 96 19.04 -19.26 -3.30
C VAL A 96 18.35 -19.09 -1.94
N SER A 97 18.84 -18.18 -1.08
CA SER A 97 18.19 -17.88 0.20
C SER A 97 16.76 -17.36 0.02
N ASN A 98 16.55 -16.44 -0.92
CA ASN A 98 15.22 -15.90 -1.21
C ASN A 98 14.27 -16.96 -1.75
N SER A 99 14.71 -17.77 -2.72
CA SER A 99 13.90 -18.89 -3.25
C SER A 99 13.52 -19.88 -2.14
N PHE A 100 14.42 -20.18 -1.21
CA PHE A 100 14.11 -21.04 -0.07
C PHE A 100 13.08 -20.39 0.89
N LYS A 101 13.25 -19.10 1.21
CA LYS A 101 12.27 -18.34 2.02
C LYS A 101 10.89 -18.34 1.37
N ASP A 102 10.82 -18.21 0.05
CA ASP A 102 9.59 -18.20 -0.72
C ASP A 102 8.87 -19.57 -0.71
N ILE A 103 9.62 -20.66 -0.83
CA ILE A 103 9.08 -22.03 -0.72
C ILE A 103 8.50 -22.24 0.69
N LEU A 104 9.27 -21.93 1.74
CA LEU A 104 8.81 -22.03 3.13
C LEU A 104 7.55 -21.20 3.37
N MET A 105 7.53 -19.98 2.84
CA MET A 105 6.39 -19.09 2.97
C MET A 105 5.14 -19.65 2.29
N SER A 106 5.32 -20.23 1.09
CA SER A 106 4.25 -20.84 0.32
C SER A 106 3.62 -22.04 1.04
N GLU A 107 4.44 -22.94 1.59
CA GLU A 107 3.96 -24.06 2.40
C GLU A 107 3.23 -23.59 3.67
N TYR A 108 3.78 -22.57 4.33
CA TYR A 108 3.17 -22.00 5.53
C TYR A 108 1.81 -21.37 5.23
N ILE A 109 1.69 -20.64 4.12
CA ILE A 109 0.43 -20.07 3.64
C ILE A 109 -0.60 -21.16 3.36
N GLN A 110 -0.23 -22.23 2.66
CA GLN A 110 -1.16 -23.33 2.38
C GLN A 110 -1.68 -23.97 3.67
N TYR A 111 -0.80 -24.13 4.67
CA TYR A 111 -1.20 -24.62 5.98
C TYR A 111 -2.16 -23.67 6.71
N LEU A 112 -1.86 -22.36 6.70
CA LEU A 112 -2.73 -21.36 7.32
C LEU A 112 -4.08 -21.23 6.61
N ASP A 113 -4.10 -21.27 5.29
CA ASP A 113 -5.34 -21.24 4.50
C ASP A 113 -6.26 -22.41 4.89
N LYS A 114 -5.70 -23.61 5.05
CA LYS A 114 -6.45 -24.78 5.53
C LYS A 114 -7.04 -24.55 6.93
N ILE A 115 -6.30 -23.93 7.84
CA ILE A 115 -6.80 -23.61 9.19
C ILE A 115 -7.89 -22.54 9.12
N LEU A 116 -7.68 -21.47 8.34
CA LEU A 116 -8.64 -20.37 8.23
C LEU A 116 -9.98 -20.84 7.67
N ARG A 117 -9.99 -21.82 6.76
CA ARG A 117 -11.23 -22.45 6.25
C ARG A 117 -12.04 -23.19 7.30
N THR A 118 -11.39 -23.71 8.36
CA THR A 118 -12.07 -24.43 9.45
C THR A 118 -12.37 -23.54 10.66
N THR A 119 -11.80 -22.34 10.71
CA THR A 119 -11.84 -21.45 11.87
C THR A 119 -12.95 -20.42 11.70
N LEU A 120 -13.89 -20.33 12.64
CA LEU A 120 -15.00 -19.38 12.58
C LEU A 120 -14.93 -18.28 13.65
N HIS A 121 -14.04 -18.39 14.63
CA HIS A 121 -14.00 -17.46 15.77
C HIS A 121 -12.96 -16.33 15.58
N SER A 122 -13.36 -15.10 15.92
CA SER A 122 -12.53 -13.89 15.78
C SER A 122 -11.21 -13.97 16.56
N ASN A 123 -11.23 -14.53 17.77
CA ASN A 123 -10.03 -14.67 18.63
C ASN A 123 -8.98 -15.62 18.02
N GLU A 124 -9.43 -16.65 17.31
CA GLU A 124 -8.54 -17.62 16.66
C GLU A 124 -7.88 -16.99 15.43
N ILE A 125 -8.65 -16.26 14.61
CA ILE A 125 -8.13 -15.51 13.46
C ILE A 125 -7.09 -14.49 13.92
N TRP A 126 -7.36 -13.73 14.99
CA TRP A 126 -6.37 -12.80 15.55
C TRP A 126 -5.06 -13.51 15.97
N THR A 127 -5.16 -14.68 16.59
CA THR A 127 -4.00 -15.47 17.00
C THR A 127 -3.20 -15.95 15.78
N ILE A 128 -3.89 -16.36 14.71
CA ILE A 128 -3.29 -16.76 13.43
C ILE A 128 -2.55 -15.58 12.80
N VAL A 129 -3.18 -14.41 12.72
CA VAL A 129 -2.57 -13.20 12.15
C VAL A 129 -1.30 -12.82 12.93
N LYS A 130 -1.34 -12.85 14.28
CA LYS A 130 -0.15 -12.58 15.09
C LYS A 130 1.00 -13.55 14.83
N LYS A 131 0.70 -14.85 14.74
CA LYS A 131 1.71 -15.87 14.40
C LYS A 131 2.27 -15.65 13.01
N PHE A 132 1.40 -15.35 12.04
CA PHE A 132 1.78 -15.05 10.67
C PHE A 132 2.73 -13.83 10.59
N LEU A 133 2.38 -12.72 11.24
CA LEU A 133 3.22 -11.53 11.29
C LEU A 133 4.59 -11.82 11.94
N LYS A 134 4.63 -12.67 12.97
CA LYS A 134 5.89 -13.09 13.59
C LYS A 134 6.77 -13.87 12.62
N VAL A 135 6.19 -14.81 11.86
CA VAL A 135 6.92 -15.58 10.83
C VAL A 135 7.44 -14.66 9.73
N LEU A 136 6.62 -13.72 9.25
CA LEU A 136 7.03 -12.75 8.24
C LEU A 136 8.21 -11.88 8.68
N LYS A 137 8.19 -11.40 9.93
CA LYS A 137 9.31 -10.66 10.51
C LYS A 137 10.59 -11.49 10.60
N LEU A 138 10.48 -12.78 10.91
CA LEU A 138 11.63 -13.69 10.99
C LEU A 138 12.21 -14.05 9.61
N LEU A 139 11.36 -14.15 8.58
CA LEU A 139 11.81 -14.50 7.24
C LEU A 139 12.44 -13.31 6.49
N GLU A 140 12.17 -12.07 6.91
CA GLU A 140 12.64 -10.85 6.22
C GLU A 140 12.37 -10.93 4.71
N LEU A 141 11.10 -11.15 4.35
CA LEU A 141 10.71 -11.29 2.96
C LEU A 141 10.97 -9.99 2.19
N GLN A 142 11.44 -10.12 0.95
CA GLN A 142 11.72 -8.98 0.08
C GLN A 142 10.42 -8.29 -0.36
N SER A 143 10.43 -6.96 -0.41
CA SER A 143 9.30 -6.17 -0.93
C SER A 143 8.97 -6.52 -2.39
N GLU A 144 9.99 -6.78 -3.19
CA GLU A 144 9.86 -7.24 -4.57
C GLU A 144 9.43 -8.71 -4.63
N LEU A 145 8.35 -8.98 -5.38
CA LEU A 145 7.82 -10.32 -5.62
C LEU A 145 8.12 -10.78 -7.04
N SER A 146 8.51 -12.05 -7.16
CA SER A 146 8.44 -12.76 -8.44
C SER A 146 6.99 -13.12 -8.77
N PHE A 147 6.72 -13.44 -10.05
CA PHE A 147 5.38 -13.90 -10.46
C PHE A 147 4.92 -15.17 -9.76
N GLU A 148 5.87 -16.06 -9.46
CA GLU A 148 5.60 -17.32 -8.76
C GLU A 148 5.16 -17.09 -7.31
N ASN A 149 5.42 -15.90 -6.76
CA ASN A 149 5.10 -15.53 -5.38
C ASN A 149 3.84 -14.65 -5.25
N LEU A 150 3.08 -14.44 -6.33
CA LEU A 150 1.87 -13.60 -6.29
C LEU A 150 0.80 -14.13 -5.32
N HIS A 151 0.68 -15.46 -5.18
CA HIS A 151 -0.25 -16.07 -4.20
C HIS A 151 0.09 -15.65 -2.77
N GLN A 152 1.35 -15.31 -2.46
CA GLN A 152 1.74 -14.80 -1.15
C GLN A 152 1.06 -13.45 -0.87
N TYR A 153 1.07 -12.56 -1.86
CA TYR A 153 0.38 -11.28 -1.78
C TYR A 153 -1.14 -11.45 -1.69
N GLU A 154 -1.72 -12.32 -2.52
CA GLU A 154 -3.16 -12.61 -2.49
C GLU A 154 -3.60 -13.13 -1.12
N PHE A 155 -2.80 -14.01 -0.50
CA PHE A 155 -3.06 -14.48 0.86
C PHE A 155 -3.02 -13.34 1.87
N MET A 156 -2.02 -12.45 1.83
CA MET A 156 -1.94 -11.29 2.74
C MET A 156 -3.14 -10.34 2.57
N ALA A 157 -3.54 -10.06 1.34
CA ALA A 157 -4.72 -9.26 1.04
C ALA A 157 -6.02 -9.93 1.55
N ASN A 158 -6.15 -11.25 1.37
CA ASN A 158 -7.27 -12.02 1.91
C ASN A 158 -7.30 -12.03 3.45
N LEU A 159 -6.13 -12.16 4.08
CA LEU A 159 -6.01 -12.10 5.53
C LEU A 159 -6.45 -10.73 6.06
N LEU A 160 -6.09 -9.64 5.37
CA LEU A 160 -6.52 -8.29 5.71
C LEU A 160 -8.05 -8.12 5.54
N ARG A 161 -8.64 -8.73 4.50
CA ARG A 161 -10.11 -8.79 4.34
C ARG A 161 -10.76 -9.54 5.50
N LEU A 162 -10.24 -10.71 5.88
CA LEU A 162 -10.75 -11.49 7.01
C LEU A 162 -10.69 -10.70 8.31
N CYS A 163 -9.59 -9.99 8.59
CA CYS A 163 -9.48 -9.11 9.76
C CYS A 163 -10.63 -8.09 9.85
N CYS A 164 -11.04 -7.51 8.72
CA CYS A 164 -12.17 -6.60 8.64
C CYS A 164 -13.52 -7.32 8.84
N GLU A 165 -13.70 -8.49 8.24
CA GLU A 165 -14.93 -9.28 8.35
C GLU A 165 -15.20 -9.65 9.81
N VAL A 166 -14.19 -10.19 10.51
CA VAL A 166 -14.30 -10.55 11.94
C VAL A 166 -13.99 -9.41 12.90
N ASN A 167 -13.77 -8.20 12.38
CA ASN A 167 -13.59 -6.97 13.14
C ASN A 167 -12.49 -7.06 14.21
N VAL A 168 -11.27 -7.47 13.81
CA VAL A 168 -10.10 -7.49 14.70
C VAL A 168 -9.86 -6.08 15.25
N GLN A 169 -9.80 -5.93 16.58
CA GLN A 169 -9.66 -4.62 17.25
C GLN A 169 -8.21 -4.17 17.46
N ASP A 170 -7.23 -5.04 17.24
CA ASP A 170 -5.81 -4.78 17.48
C ASP A 170 -5.22 -3.93 16.35
N SER A 171 -5.14 -2.61 16.56
CA SER A 171 -4.72 -1.64 15.55
C SER A 171 -3.27 -1.79 15.11
N GLU A 172 -2.36 -2.21 16.00
CA GLU A 172 -0.96 -2.47 15.67
C GLU A 172 -0.86 -3.63 14.66
N VAL A 173 -1.57 -4.72 14.92
CA VAL A 173 -1.61 -5.90 14.04
C VAL A 173 -2.16 -5.55 12.66
N VAL A 174 -3.30 -4.86 12.62
CA VAL A 174 -3.95 -4.48 11.36
C VAL A 174 -3.06 -3.52 10.56
N THR A 175 -2.50 -2.51 11.21
CA THR A 175 -1.63 -1.52 10.56
C THR A 175 -0.34 -2.16 10.06
N THR A 176 0.23 -3.13 10.78
CA THR A 176 1.41 -3.89 10.33
C THR A 176 1.08 -4.69 9.07
N LEU A 177 -0.08 -5.37 9.04
CA LEU A 177 -0.51 -6.13 7.87
C LEU A 177 -0.79 -5.21 6.67
N VAL A 178 -1.39 -4.04 6.89
CA VAL A 178 -1.58 -3.01 5.84
C VAL A 178 -0.25 -2.58 5.24
N LYS A 179 0.75 -2.23 6.07
CA LYS A 179 2.10 -1.88 5.60
C LYS A 179 2.69 -3.00 4.75
N MET A 180 2.64 -4.25 5.25
CA MET A 180 3.14 -5.41 4.52
C MET A 180 2.46 -5.63 3.18
N VAL A 181 1.16 -5.34 3.05
CA VAL A 181 0.45 -5.42 1.76
C VAL A 181 0.87 -4.28 0.83
N ILE A 182 1.02 -3.05 1.34
CA ILE A 182 1.46 -1.89 0.56
C ILE A 182 2.90 -2.06 0.07
N ASP A 183 3.78 -2.61 0.88
CA ASP A 183 5.22 -2.73 0.58
C ASP A 183 5.51 -3.68 -0.59
N ARG A 184 4.54 -4.50 -1.01
CA ARG A 184 4.76 -5.48 -2.08
C ARG A 184 4.56 -4.89 -3.47
N TYR A 185 5.52 -5.13 -4.34
CA TYR A 185 5.51 -4.73 -5.75
C TYR A 185 6.16 -5.80 -6.64
N VAL A 186 5.95 -5.69 -7.95
CA VAL A 186 6.58 -6.55 -8.98
C VAL A 186 7.35 -5.64 -9.94
N THR A 187 8.57 -6.00 -10.31
CA THR A 187 9.50 -5.18 -11.13
C THR A 187 9.43 -5.42 -12.63
N ASP A 188 8.59 -6.35 -13.08
CA ASP A 188 8.59 -6.77 -14.48
C ASP A 188 8.28 -5.59 -15.42
N GLY A 189 9.13 -5.40 -16.43
CA GLY A 189 9.14 -4.23 -17.31
C GLY A 189 7.93 -4.10 -18.25
N SER A 190 6.92 -4.95 -18.08
CA SER A 190 5.63 -4.82 -18.74
C SER A 190 4.60 -4.27 -17.74
N ASP A 191 4.35 -2.97 -17.86
CA ASP A 191 3.72 -2.05 -16.91
C ASP A 191 2.39 -2.44 -16.24
N LEU A 192 1.77 -3.60 -16.51
CA LEU A 192 0.49 -3.96 -15.89
C LEU A 192 0.30 -5.49 -15.81
N ARG A 193 0.55 -6.10 -14.65
CA ARG A 193 -0.10 -7.37 -14.31
C ARG A 193 -1.15 -7.14 -13.24
N TYR A 194 -2.41 -7.39 -13.63
CA TYR A 194 -3.57 -7.36 -12.75
C TYR A 194 -3.47 -8.53 -11.79
N VAL A 195 -3.06 -8.26 -10.55
CA VAL A 195 -3.27 -9.21 -9.46
C VAL A 195 -4.76 -9.18 -9.13
N GLN A 196 -5.38 -10.35 -9.03
CA GLN A 196 -6.80 -10.41 -8.67
C GLN A 196 -6.93 -10.04 -7.19
N HIS A 197 -7.34 -8.80 -6.91
CA HIS A 197 -7.55 -8.37 -5.54
C HIS A 197 -8.83 -8.98 -4.98
N PRO A 198 -8.85 -9.31 -3.68
CA PRO A 198 -10.11 -9.62 -3.03
C PRO A 198 -11.03 -8.40 -3.11
N VAL A 199 -12.31 -8.68 -3.32
CA VAL A 199 -13.36 -7.68 -3.14
C VAL A 199 -13.48 -7.42 -1.65
N TYR A 200 -13.10 -6.23 -1.22
CA TYR A 200 -13.21 -5.86 0.18
C TYR A 200 -14.65 -5.42 0.49
N PRO A 201 -15.16 -5.70 1.70
CA PRO A 201 -16.51 -5.29 2.08
C PRO A 201 -16.64 -3.77 2.14
N TYR A 202 -17.87 -3.24 2.01
CA TYR A 202 -18.12 -1.79 2.03
C TYR A 202 -17.52 -1.08 3.26
N LYS A 203 -17.55 -1.74 4.44
CA LYS A 203 -16.98 -1.24 5.70
C LYS A 203 -15.45 -1.26 5.75
N PHE A 204 -14.76 -1.81 4.75
CA PHE A 204 -13.31 -1.97 4.77
C PHE A 204 -12.57 -0.64 4.84
N PHE A 205 -13.05 0.36 4.10
CA PHE A 205 -12.43 1.68 4.09
C PHE A 205 -12.45 2.34 5.47
N SER A 206 -13.63 2.39 6.12
CA SER A 206 -13.77 2.94 7.47
C SER A 206 -13.03 2.11 8.53
N TYR A 207 -12.98 0.78 8.35
CA TYR A 207 -12.18 -0.12 9.18
C TYR A 207 -10.68 0.24 9.13
N ILE A 208 -10.10 0.40 7.95
CA ILE A 208 -8.70 0.80 7.80
C ILE A 208 -8.47 2.19 8.39
N LEU A 209 -9.33 3.17 8.07
CA LEU A 209 -9.21 4.53 8.61
C LEU A 209 -9.18 4.56 10.14
N LYS A 210 -10.03 3.77 10.80
CA LYS A 210 -10.02 3.64 12.27
C LYS A 210 -8.66 3.17 12.78
N HIS A 211 -8.15 2.06 12.24
CA HIS A 211 -6.90 1.46 12.74
C HIS A 211 -5.68 2.33 12.48
N VAL A 212 -5.56 2.93 11.29
CA VAL A 212 -4.42 3.80 10.98
C VAL A 212 -4.45 5.09 11.79
N THR A 213 -5.64 5.61 12.11
CA THR A 213 -5.78 6.78 13.00
C THR A 213 -5.37 6.44 14.43
N CYS A 214 -5.79 5.27 14.95
CA CYS A 214 -5.37 4.80 16.27
C CYS A 214 -3.84 4.65 16.38
N GLU A 215 -3.19 4.10 15.36
CA GLU A 215 -1.74 3.91 15.30
C GLU A 215 -0.95 5.17 14.88
N LYS A 216 -1.63 6.30 14.64
CA LYS A 216 -1.02 7.54 14.12
C LYS A 216 -0.19 7.29 12.86
N PHE A 217 -0.70 6.42 11.99
CA PHE A 217 -0.05 6.01 10.75
C PHE A 217 -0.62 6.80 9.57
N ASP A 218 0.23 7.62 8.93
CA ASP A 218 -0.14 8.38 7.74
C ASP A 218 -0.15 7.46 6.50
N ILE A 219 -1.24 6.71 6.35
CA ILE A 219 -1.41 5.80 5.21
C ILE A 219 -1.45 6.56 3.87
N GLY A 220 -1.91 7.81 3.85
CA GLY A 220 -1.97 8.62 2.63
C GLY A 220 -0.55 8.94 2.10
N LEU A 221 0.32 9.42 2.99
CA LEU A 221 1.73 9.65 2.69
C LEU A 221 2.47 8.33 2.42
N TYR A 222 2.13 7.25 3.13
CA TYR A 222 2.76 5.95 2.95
C TYR A 222 2.46 5.35 1.57
N CYS A 223 1.19 5.29 1.18
CA CYS A 223 0.75 4.86 -0.15
C CYS A 223 1.38 5.71 -1.27
N SER A 224 1.47 7.01 -1.03
CA SER A 224 2.10 7.97 -1.93
C SER A 224 3.58 7.67 -2.22
N ASN A 225 4.33 7.26 -1.19
CA ASN A 225 5.74 6.89 -1.31
C ASN A 225 5.93 5.48 -1.94
N HIS A 226 4.87 4.69 -2.02
CA HIS A 226 4.86 3.33 -2.57
C HIS A 226 3.93 3.24 -3.79
N SER A 227 4.08 4.16 -4.75
CA SER A 227 3.20 4.27 -5.91
C SER A 227 3.19 3.03 -6.84
N GLN A 228 4.23 2.19 -6.75
CA GLN A 228 4.38 0.93 -7.48
C GLN A 228 3.78 -0.27 -6.74
N THR A 229 3.11 -0.05 -5.62
CA THR A 229 2.45 -1.12 -4.85
C THR A 229 1.44 -1.89 -5.69
N LEU A 230 1.35 -3.20 -5.46
CA LEU A 230 0.25 -4.02 -5.97
C LEU A 230 -1.09 -3.63 -5.34
N TRP A 231 -1.12 -2.90 -4.24
CA TRP A 231 -2.36 -2.57 -3.55
C TRP A 231 -3.16 -1.48 -4.26
N GLN A 232 -4.12 -1.88 -5.10
CA GLN A 232 -5.03 -0.97 -5.82
C GLN A 232 -5.81 -0.02 -4.91
N TYR A 233 -6.02 -0.40 -3.65
CA TYR A 233 -6.68 0.43 -2.63
C TYR A 233 -5.77 1.55 -2.12
N SER A 234 -4.51 1.67 -2.53
CA SER A 234 -3.68 2.85 -2.21
C SER A 234 -4.32 4.15 -2.68
N ARG A 235 -4.90 4.14 -3.90
CA ARG A 235 -5.65 5.28 -4.47
C ARG A 235 -6.91 5.62 -3.70
N ASN A 236 -7.40 4.68 -2.87
CA ASN A 236 -8.57 4.89 -2.04
C ASN A 236 -8.36 5.92 -0.92
N PHE A 237 -7.11 6.28 -0.65
CA PHE A 237 -6.70 7.24 0.36
C PHE A 237 -6.28 8.61 -0.22
N SER A 238 -6.58 8.90 -1.49
CA SER A 238 -6.40 10.22 -2.10
C SER A 238 -7.75 10.96 -2.22
N PRO A 239 -7.90 12.15 -1.60
CA PRO A 239 -9.09 12.98 -1.77
C PRO A 239 -9.33 13.39 -3.23
N VAL A 240 -8.27 13.63 -4.01
CA VAL A 240 -8.40 13.96 -5.44
C VAL A 240 -8.97 12.79 -6.24
N HIS A 241 -8.48 11.58 -6.00
CA HIS A 241 -9.03 10.40 -6.67
C HIS A 241 -10.49 10.17 -6.27
N ALA A 242 -10.82 10.29 -4.97
CA ALA A 242 -12.20 10.20 -4.49
C ALA A 242 -13.13 11.22 -5.16
N ALA A 243 -12.68 12.48 -5.29
CA ALA A 243 -13.43 13.54 -5.95
C ALA A 243 -13.62 13.29 -7.46
N ALA A 244 -12.60 12.76 -8.13
CA ALA A 244 -12.68 12.41 -9.55
C ALA A 244 -13.78 11.37 -9.85
N PHE A 245 -14.00 10.43 -8.95
CA PHE A 245 -15.10 9.45 -9.04
C PHE A 245 -16.44 9.96 -8.50
N GLY A 246 -16.52 11.23 -8.04
CA GLY A 246 -17.75 11.77 -7.44
C GLY A 246 -18.17 11.05 -6.16
N ASN A 247 -17.23 10.53 -5.37
CA ASN A 247 -17.54 9.83 -4.12
C ASN A 247 -17.50 10.81 -2.93
N VAL A 248 -18.62 11.50 -2.71
CA VAL A 248 -18.79 12.55 -1.68
C VAL A 248 -18.49 12.03 -0.28
N GLU A 249 -19.05 10.88 0.10
CA GLU A 249 -18.87 10.27 1.42
C GLU A 249 -17.39 10.00 1.71
N ARG A 250 -16.67 9.46 0.71
CA ARG A 250 -15.24 9.17 0.84
C ARG A 250 -14.40 10.43 0.93
N VAL A 251 -14.68 11.45 0.11
CA VAL A 251 -13.98 12.75 0.20
C VAL A 251 -14.18 13.33 1.60
N LEU A 252 -15.43 13.40 2.07
CA LEU A 252 -15.75 13.90 3.40
C LEU A 252 -15.01 13.10 4.48
N SER A 253 -15.04 11.76 4.42
CA SER A 253 -14.39 10.89 5.39
C SER A 253 -12.86 11.10 5.43
N LEU A 254 -12.19 11.15 4.27
CA LEU A 254 -10.74 11.42 4.20
C LEU A 254 -10.41 12.79 4.79
N LEU A 255 -11.16 13.83 4.40
CA LEU A 255 -10.93 15.18 4.90
C LEU A 255 -11.17 15.26 6.40
N GLN A 256 -12.23 14.62 6.92
CA GLN A 256 -12.56 14.53 8.34
C GLN A 256 -11.42 13.92 9.16
N HIS A 257 -10.80 12.85 8.65
CA HIS A 257 -9.62 12.21 9.26
C HIS A 257 -8.32 13.01 9.07
N GLY A 258 -8.36 14.14 8.36
CA GLY A 258 -7.22 15.04 8.23
C GLY A 258 -6.24 14.68 7.12
N PHE A 259 -6.65 13.86 6.14
CA PHE A 259 -5.79 13.60 4.98
C PHE A 259 -5.45 14.90 4.26
N ASP A 260 -4.20 15.03 3.82
CA ASP A 260 -3.80 16.14 2.95
C ASP A 260 -4.59 16.04 1.64
N VAL A 261 -5.17 17.15 1.20
CA VAL A 261 -5.97 17.20 -0.03
C VAL A 261 -5.12 16.79 -1.22
N PHE A 262 -3.88 17.29 -1.27
CA PHE A 262 -3.01 17.15 -2.42
C PHE A 262 -1.56 17.04 -1.96
N PRO A 263 -1.14 15.89 -1.42
CA PRO A 263 0.18 15.69 -0.82
C PRO A 263 1.30 15.93 -1.84
N GLU A 264 2.51 16.22 -1.36
CA GLU A 264 3.68 16.57 -2.20
C GLU A 264 4.01 15.47 -3.22
N SER A 265 3.82 14.21 -2.86
CA SER A 265 3.91 13.06 -3.75
C SER A 265 2.95 13.14 -4.94
N GLU A 266 1.68 13.51 -4.70
CA GLU A 266 0.67 13.68 -5.73
C GLU A 266 0.97 14.93 -6.57
N ALA A 267 1.46 16.00 -5.95
CA ALA A 267 1.96 17.18 -6.66
C ALA A 267 3.10 16.84 -7.62
N LYS A 268 4.13 16.11 -7.16
CA LYS A 268 5.24 15.63 -8.00
C LYS A 268 4.77 14.74 -9.16
N ASN A 269 3.82 13.85 -8.89
CA ASN A 269 3.22 12.96 -9.91
C ASN A 269 2.26 13.70 -10.86
N SER A 270 1.67 14.82 -10.44
CA SER A 270 0.85 15.67 -11.31
C SER A 270 1.69 16.38 -12.39
N GLY A 271 2.99 16.53 -12.13
CA GLY A 271 3.95 17.27 -12.92
C GLY A 271 5.03 16.44 -13.62
N HIS A 272 4.71 15.34 -14.31
CA HIS A 272 5.67 14.57 -15.14
C HIS A 272 7.02 14.18 -14.49
N GLY A 273 7.19 14.27 -13.16
CA GLY A 273 8.49 14.06 -12.52
C GLY A 273 9.54 15.12 -12.84
N TYR A 274 9.16 16.34 -13.24
CA TYR A 274 10.13 17.43 -13.35
C TYR A 274 10.42 18.03 -11.98
N LEU A 275 11.70 18.01 -11.60
CA LEU A 275 12.20 18.84 -10.52
C LEU A 275 11.85 20.30 -10.86
N PHE A 276 11.41 21.09 -9.86
CA PHE A 276 11.13 22.53 -9.97
C PHE A 276 9.78 22.95 -10.58
N ILE A 277 8.84 22.04 -10.88
CA ILE A 277 7.52 22.48 -11.37
C ILE A 277 6.77 23.37 -10.36
N GLU A 278 6.99 23.12 -9.06
CA GLU A 278 6.45 23.92 -7.96
C GLU A 278 6.99 25.37 -7.94
N GLU A 279 8.12 25.64 -8.59
CA GLU A 279 8.65 26.99 -8.76
C GLU A 279 7.94 27.76 -9.89
N THR A 280 7.34 27.03 -10.84
CA THR A 280 6.68 27.61 -12.02
C THR A 280 5.18 27.77 -11.88
N MET A 281 4.55 26.92 -11.07
CA MET A 281 3.11 26.89 -10.88
C MET A 281 2.79 26.62 -9.42
N SER A 282 1.87 27.41 -8.85
CA SER A 282 1.48 27.20 -7.46
C SER A 282 0.87 25.80 -7.25
N ARG A 283 1.06 25.25 -6.04
CA ARG A 283 0.53 23.93 -5.65
C ARG A 283 -0.98 23.81 -5.89
N TYR A 284 -1.76 24.87 -5.63
CA TYR A 284 -3.21 24.86 -5.81
C TYR A 284 -3.61 24.92 -7.29
N ASN A 285 -2.83 25.58 -8.15
CA ASN A 285 -3.06 25.55 -9.59
C ASN A 285 -2.78 24.16 -10.16
N LEU A 286 -1.69 23.52 -9.74
CA LEU A 286 -1.38 22.12 -10.07
C LEU A 286 -2.50 21.19 -9.59
N MET A 287 -2.99 21.39 -8.36
CA MET A 287 -4.08 20.60 -7.80
C MET A 287 -5.37 20.72 -8.62
N ILE A 288 -5.78 21.92 -9.01
CA ILE A 288 -6.96 22.13 -9.87
C ILE A 288 -6.80 21.40 -11.18
N LEU A 289 -5.67 21.60 -11.88
CA LEU A 289 -5.40 20.91 -13.13
C LEU A 289 -5.39 19.39 -12.95
N HIS A 290 -4.86 18.89 -11.83
CA HIS A 290 -4.87 17.46 -11.53
C HIS A 290 -6.30 16.94 -11.32
N ILE A 291 -7.10 17.60 -10.48
CA ILE A 291 -8.49 17.20 -10.23
C ILE A 291 -9.32 17.25 -11.53
N MET A 292 -9.24 18.36 -12.28
CA MET A 292 -9.95 18.49 -13.56
C MET A 292 -9.53 17.40 -14.56
N SER A 293 -8.22 17.12 -14.65
CA SER A 293 -7.73 16.04 -15.51
C SER A 293 -8.27 14.67 -15.09
N ARG A 294 -8.37 14.39 -13.78
CA ARG A 294 -8.87 13.11 -13.28
C ARG A 294 -10.38 12.97 -13.47
N MET A 295 -11.15 14.02 -13.18
CA MET A 295 -12.61 14.06 -13.45
C MET A 295 -12.89 13.81 -14.92
N ARG A 296 -12.19 14.54 -15.82
CA ARG A 296 -12.30 14.34 -17.26
C ARG A 296 -12.01 12.89 -17.66
N LEU A 297 -10.92 12.30 -17.15
CA LEU A 297 -10.57 10.92 -17.47
C LEU A 297 -11.67 9.95 -17.03
N VAL A 298 -12.20 10.07 -15.80
CA VAL A 298 -13.31 9.24 -15.32
C VAL A 298 -14.54 9.42 -16.20
N ASN A 299 -14.90 10.66 -16.54
CA ASN A 299 -16.06 10.97 -17.39
C ASN A 299 -15.90 10.35 -18.78
N CYS A 300 -14.70 10.35 -19.36
CA CYS A 300 -14.42 9.66 -20.63
C CYS A 300 -14.68 8.14 -20.58
N PHE A 301 -14.52 7.49 -19.42
CA PHE A 301 -14.82 6.07 -19.26
C PHE A 301 -16.29 5.78 -18.92
N SER A 302 -17.00 6.75 -18.34
CA SER A 302 -18.39 6.57 -17.90
C SER A 302 -19.45 6.90 -18.95
N PHE A 303 -19.14 7.70 -19.98
CA PHE A 303 -20.09 8.04 -21.04
C PHE A 303 -20.13 6.97 -22.15
N ASP A 304 -21.25 6.25 -22.23
CA ASP A 304 -21.57 5.39 -23.37
C ASP A 304 -21.85 6.22 -24.63
N HIS A 305 -20.86 6.27 -25.53
CA HIS A 305 -20.87 6.35 -27.01
C HIS A 305 -21.95 7.16 -27.78
N SER A 306 -22.78 7.96 -27.13
CA SER A 306 -23.88 8.71 -27.76
C SER A 306 -23.42 10.09 -28.28
N GLY A 307 -22.69 10.06 -29.40
CA GLY A 307 -22.82 11.01 -30.52
C GLY A 307 -22.45 12.49 -30.37
N THR A 308 -22.22 13.04 -29.17
CA THR A 308 -21.78 14.45 -29.00
C THR A 308 -20.48 14.52 -28.21
N MET A 309 -19.39 14.20 -28.91
CA MET A 309 -18.15 13.64 -28.35
C MET A 309 -17.06 14.63 -27.89
N ASP A 310 -17.22 15.96 -27.95
CA ASP A 310 -16.09 16.85 -27.60
C ASP A 310 -16.34 17.80 -26.42
N GLN A 311 -17.58 18.23 -26.17
CA GLN A 311 -17.88 19.15 -25.07
C GLN A 311 -18.37 18.46 -23.79
N SER A 312 -19.02 17.30 -23.89
CA SER A 312 -19.59 16.58 -22.75
C SER A 312 -18.53 16.10 -21.74
N PHE A 313 -17.30 15.81 -22.20
CA PHE A 313 -16.20 15.35 -21.35
C PHE A 313 -15.57 16.44 -20.46
N TYR A 314 -15.88 17.71 -20.72
CA TYR A 314 -15.42 18.84 -19.91
C TYR A 314 -16.51 19.36 -18.96
N ASN A 315 -17.56 18.57 -18.75
CA ASN A 315 -18.54 18.81 -17.70
C ASN A 315 -18.21 17.93 -16.49
N VAL A 316 -18.54 18.43 -15.30
CA VAL A 316 -18.51 17.66 -14.04
C VAL A 316 -19.91 17.18 -13.68
N THR A 317 -20.00 16.04 -13.00
CA THR A 317 -21.27 15.60 -12.39
C THR A 317 -21.56 16.40 -11.13
N GLU A 318 -22.81 16.42 -10.67
CA GLU A 318 -23.21 17.08 -9.41
C GLU A 318 -22.37 16.58 -8.21
N ASN A 319 -22.16 15.26 -8.12
CA ASN A 319 -21.32 14.68 -7.08
C ASN A 319 -19.84 15.10 -7.18
N GLN A 320 -19.29 15.23 -8.40
CA GLN A 320 -17.93 15.74 -8.61
C GLN A 320 -17.83 17.20 -8.18
N GLU A 321 -18.84 18.01 -8.49
CA GLU A 321 -18.93 19.40 -8.07
C GLU A 321 -18.96 19.51 -6.53
N GLU A 322 -19.81 18.73 -5.87
CA GLU A 322 -19.89 18.69 -4.41
C GLU A 322 -18.56 18.27 -3.78
N CYS A 323 -17.91 17.23 -4.33
CA CYS A 323 -16.58 16.80 -3.90
C CYS A 323 -15.53 17.91 -4.01
N PHE A 324 -15.54 18.67 -5.11
CA PHE A 324 -14.61 19.78 -5.30
C PHE A 324 -14.85 20.91 -4.29
N ARG A 325 -16.12 21.24 -4.02
CA ARG A 325 -16.50 22.21 -2.99
C ARG A 325 -16.06 21.74 -1.60
N LEU A 326 -16.26 20.45 -1.26
CA LEU A 326 -15.78 19.86 0.00
C LEU A 326 -14.26 19.94 0.15
N ILE A 327 -13.51 19.66 -0.91
CA ILE A 327 -12.06 19.85 -0.93
C ILE A 327 -11.70 21.29 -0.55
N TRP A 328 -12.34 22.28 -1.19
CA TRP A 328 -12.03 23.68 -0.92
C TRP A 328 -12.46 24.17 0.47
N ARG A 329 -13.42 23.49 1.13
CA ARG A 329 -13.75 23.74 2.54
C ARG A 329 -12.59 23.44 3.49
N ALA A 330 -11.67 22.55 3.11
CA ALA A 330 -10.51 22.18 3.92
C ALA A 330 -9.27 23.06 3.70
N ILE A 331 -9.26 23.90 2.65
CA ILE A 331 -8.10 24.68 2.20
C ILE A 331 -8.22 26.13 2.70
N PRO A 332 -7.23 26.68 3.44
CA PRO A 332 -7.33 28.05 3.96
C PRO A 332 -7.20 29.16 2.89
N GLU A 333 -6.68 28.84 1.71
CA GLU A 333 -6.41 29.79 0.63
C GLU A 333 -7.68 30.23 -0.12
N PRO A 334 -7.67 31.43 -0.73
CA PRO A 334 -8.72 31.87 -1.63
C PRO A 334 -8.90 30.93 -2.83
N TYR A 335 -10.04 31.06 -3.53
CA TYR A 335 -10.23 30.40 -4.82
C TYR A 335 -9.20 30.88 -5.84
N VAL A 336 -8.73 29.95 -6.67
CA VAL A 336 -7.84 30.26 -7.79
C VAL A 336 -8.65 30.93 -8.88
N ARG A 337 -8.14 32.04 -9.42
CA ARG A 337 -8.80 32.74 -10.52
C ARG A 337 -8.36 32.22 -11.87
N ARG A 338 -9.27 32.26 -12.83
CA ARG A 338 -8.95 31.82 -14.20
C ARG A 338 -7.75 32.55 -14.81
N PRO A 339 -7.61 33.89 -14.73
CA PRO A 339 -6.46 34.60 -15.29
C PRO A 339 -5.14 34.22 -14.60
N GLN A 340 -5.15 33.99 -13.28
CA GLN A 340 -3.97 33.55 -12.55
C GLN A 340 -3.54 32.14 -12.98
N LEU A 341 -4.50 31.21 -13.10
CA LEU A 341 -4.23 29.87 -13.57
C LEU A 341 -3.67 29.88 -15.01
N GLU A 342 -4.20 30.74 -15.87
CA GLU A 342 -3.75 30.94 -17.25
C GLU A 342 -2.30 31.41 -17.31
N LEU A 343 -1.97 32.42 -16.50
CA LEU A 343 -0.62 32.97 -16.38
C LEU A 343 0.38 31.91 -15.94
N ASP A 344 0.06 31.11 -14.92
CA ASP A 344 0.92 30.03 -14.45
C ASP A 344 1.11 28.94 -15.54
N ILE A 345 0.05 28.59 -16.30
CA ILE A 345 0.14 27.64 -17.42
C ILE A 345 1.07 28.16 -18.51
N SER A 346 0.97 29.45 -18.86
CA SER A 346 1.87 30.08 -19.83
C SER A 346 3.31 30.13 -19.30
N THR A 347 3.49 30.45 -18.02
CA THR A 347 4.81 30.50 -17.37
C THR A 347 5.48 29.12 -17.39
N GLU A 348 4.75 28.07 -17.02
CA GLU A 348 5.21 26.68 -17.12
C GLU A 348 5.63 26.34 -18.56
N TYR A 349 4.81 26.69 -19.56
CA TYR A 349 5.13 26.43 -20.96
C TYR A 349 6.43 27.10 -21.41
N PHE A 350 6.60 28.39 -21.11
CA PHE A 350 7.82 29.12 -21.47
C PHE A 350 9.04 28.57 -20.73
N TYR A 351 8.91 28.24 -19.45
CA TYR A 351 9.97 27.61 -18.68
C TYR A 351 10.41 26.28 -19.33
N LEU A 352 9.47 25.38 -19.61
CA LEU A 352 9.78 24.11 -20.26
C LEU A 352 10.41 24.30 -21.65
N ALA A 353 9.92 25.27 -22.43
CA ALA A 353 10.48 25.60 -23.74
C ALA A 353 11.93 26.11 -23.64
N LEU A 354 12.24 26.98 -22.68
CA LEU A 354 13.59 27.50 -22.41
C LEU A 354 14.57 26.38 -22.02
N HIS A 355 14.08 25.35 -21.33
CA HIS A 355 14.87 24.18 -20.93
C HIS A 355 14.90 23.07 -21.99
N ALA A 356 14.43 23.33 -23.22
CA ALA A 356 14.35 22.36 -24.31
C ALA A 356 13.49 21.11 -24.00
N ILE A 357 12.56 21.24 -23.05
CA ILE A 357 11.62 20.19 -22.66
C ILE A 357 10.31 20.40 -23.42
N PHE A 358 10.30 20.06 -24.70
CA PHE A 358 9.14 20.36 -25.55
C PHE A 358 8.03 19.32 -25.44
N LYS A 359 6.92 19.69 -24.78
CA LYS A 359 5.68 18.90 -24.70
C LYS A 359 4.49 19.75 -25.20
N PRO A 360 4.35 19.97 -26.52
CA PRO A 360 3.41 20.95 -27.08
C PRO A 360 1.95 20.68 -26.71
N PHE A 361 1.58 19.41 -26.57
CA PHE A 361 0.23 19.00 -26.18
C PHE A 361 -0.12 19.35 -24.72
N ARG A 362 0.87 19.62 -23.86
CA ARG A 362 0.64 19.91 -22.44
C ARG A 362 0.01 21.28 -22.25
N TYR A 363 0.54 22.30 -22.91
CA TYR A 363 0.01 23.66 -22.83
C TYR A 363 -1.46 23.70 -23.27
N SER A 364 -1.76 23.17 -24.46
CA SER A 364 -3.12 23.12 -24.98
C SER A 364 -4.06 22.29 -24.10
N ARG A 365 -3.59 21.16 -23.54
CA ARG A 365 -4.35 20.37 -22.57
C ARG A 365 -4.65 21.15 -21.30
N ASN A 366 -3.64 21.78 -20.68
CA ASN A 366 -3.82 22.51 -19.43
C ASN A 366 -4.75 23.71 -19.62
N LEU A 367 -4.68 24.41 -20.76
CA LEU A 367 -5.65 25.46 -21.09
C LEU A 367 -7.09 24.92 -21.17
N LYS A 368 -7.31 23.77 -21.81
CA LYS A 368 -8.64 23.14 -21.85
C LYS A 368 -9.15 22.76 -20.45
N LEU A 369 -8.26 22.30 -19.56
CA LEU A 369 -8.61 22.02 -18.16
C LEU A 369 -8.91 23.31 -17.38
N GLY A 370 -8.21 24.41 -17.67
CA GLY A 370 -8.52 25.73 -17.12
C GLY A 370 -9.89 26.24 -17.56
N ILE A 371 -10.26 26.03 -18.83
CA ILE A 371 -11.61 26.35 -19.35
C ILE A 371 -12.67 25.50 -18.63
N MET A 372 -12.42 24.21 -18.46
CA MET A 372 -13.32 23.31 -17.69
C MET A 372 -13.52 23.79 -16.25
N TYR A 373 -12.44 24.22 -15.59
CA TYR A 373 -12.55 24.78 -14.24
C TYR A 373 -13.46 26.01 -14.21
N GLU A 374 -13.29 26.93 -15.16
CA GLU A 374 -14.13 28.12 -15.25
C GLU A 374 -15.58 27.83 -15.58
N SER A 375 -15.84 26.90 -16.49
CA SER A 375 -17.20 26.54 -16.90
C SER A 375 -17.97 25.79 -15.81
N CYS A 376 -17.28 24.94 -15.05
CA CYS A 376 -17.91 24.11 -14.01
C CYS A 376 -17.96 24.79 -12.64
N PHE A 377 -17.05 25.73 -12.36
CA PHE A 377 -16.90 26.38 -11.06
C PHE A 377 -16.83 27.90 -11.22
N THR A 378 -17.73 28.47 -12.01
CA THR A 378 -17.74 29.89 -12.38
C THR A 378 -17.70 30.80 -11.16
N ASP A 379 -18.45 30.49 -10.09
CA ASP A 379 -18.46 31.28 -8.86
C ASP A 379 -17.06 31.40 -8.22
N MET A 380 -16.25 30.35 -8.32
CA MET A 380 -14.88 30.32 -7.80
C MET A 380 -13.89 30.97 -8.78
N ALA A 381 -13.96 30.59 -10.04
CA ALA A 381 -13.00 30.98 -11.07
C ALA A 381 -13.09 32.46 -11.45
N THR A 382 -14.31 33.04 -11.43
CA THR A 382 -14.60 34.39 -11.94
C THR A 382 -15.26 35.34 -10.93
N GLY A 383 -15.62 34.90 -9.71
CA GLY A 383 -16.14 35.74 -8.59
C GLY A 383 -15.25 36.92 -8.15
N PRO A 384 -15.24 37.38 -6.89
CA PRO A 384 -14.24 38.34 -6.39
C PRO A 384 -13.00 37.63 -5.78
N TYR A 385 -11.81 38.26 -5.86
CA TYR A 385 -10.61 37.72 -5.22
C TYR A 385 -10.51 38.31 -3.82
N GLU A 386 -11.02 37.57 -2.86
CA GLU A 386 -11.06 38.00 -1.47
C GLU A 386 -10.40 36.97 -0.57
N PRO A 387 -9.71 37.41 0.50
CA PRO A 387 -9.31 36.52 1.56
C PRO A 387 -10.50 35.71 2.08
N ARG A 388 -10.27 34.45 2.44
CA ARG A 388 -11.31 33.63 3.08
C ARG A 388 -11.79 34.30 4.37
N SER A 389 -13.06 34.12 4.69
CA SER A 389 -13.64 34.68 5.91
C SER A 389 -12.89 34.19 7.15
N LEU A 390 -12.88 35.00 8.22
CA LEU A 390 -12.28 34.61 9.49
C LEU A 390 -12.87 33.30 10.04
N LYS A 391 -14.17 33.06 9.81
CA LYS A 391 -14.87 31.80 10.14
C LYS A 391 -14.17 30.60 9.47
N HIS A 392 -13.90 30.70 8.17
CA HIS A 392 -13.23 29.66 7.38
C HIS A 392 -11.78 29.45 7.81
N LEU A 393 -11.02 30.54 7.95
CA LEU A 393 -9.62 30.47 8.41
C LEU A 393 -9.52 29.84 9.80
N SER A 394 -10.46 30.16 10.70
CA SER A 394 -10.53 29.55 12.04
C SER A 394 -10.81 28.05 11.97
N ARG A 395 -11.72 27.61 11.10
CA ARG A 395 -11.96 26.17 10.83
C ARG A 395 -10.68 25.47 10.40
N CYS A 396 -10.02 25.98 9.37
CA CYS A 396 -8.79 25.40 8.84
C CYS A 396 -7.69 25.36 9.91
N PHE A 397 -7.54 26.42 10.70
CA PHE A 397 -6.54 26.49 11.77
C PHE A 397 -6.80 25.45 12.88
N ILE A 398 -8.03 25.35 13.39
CA ILE A 398 -8.40 24.37 14.42
C ILE A 398 -8.18 22.95 13.90
N ARG A 399 -8.67 22.65 12.69
CA ARG A 399 -8.49 21.34 12.05
C ARG A 399 -7.01 20.99 11.87
N LYS A 400 -6.18 21.96 11.43
CA LYS A 400 -4.72 21.77 11.31
C LYS A 400 -4.10 21.36 12.65
N ARG A 401 -4.45 22.03 13.76
CA ARG A 401 -3.96 21.68 15.10
C ARG A 401 -4.43 20.30 15.58
N LEU A 402 -5.68 19.94 15.30
CA LEU A 402 -6.21 18.61 15.62
C LEU A 402 -5.51 17.52 14.77
N ARG A 403 -5.20 17.80 13.51
CA ARG A 403 -4.43 16.90 12.64
C ARG A 403 -3.01 16.68 13.16
N GLU A 404 -2.30 17.76 13.47
CA GLU A 404 -0.92 17.73 14.00
C GLU A 404 -0.80 16.89 15.29
N THR A 405 -1.89 16.77 16.04
CA THR A 405 -1.97 15.99 17.28
C THR A 405 -2.63 14.62 17.12
N TRP A 406 -2.93 14.18 15.89
CA TRP A 406 -3.64 12.93 15.57
C TRP A 406 -4.97 12.78 16.30
N ARG A 407 -5.67 13.90 16.49
CA ARG A 407 -6.97 13.92 17.17
C ARG A 407 -8.13 13.90 16.19
N LEU A 408 -7.94 14.22 14.91
CA LEU A 408 -9.03 14.10 13.93
C LEU A 408 -9.43 12.62 13.67
N PRO A 409 -10.71 12.34 13.37
CA PRO A 409 -11.84 13.28 13.42
C PRO A 409 -12.36 13.51 14.85
N ASN A 410 -12.18 12.54 15.75
CA ASN A 410 -12.84 12.48 17.05
C ASN A 410 -12.60 13.70 17.95
N GLY A 411 -11.44 14.34 17.81
CA GLY A 411 -10.98 15.49 18.59
C GLY A 411 -11.86 16.72 18.44
N VAL A 412 -12.63 16.84 17.36
CA VAL A 412 -13.63 17.91 17.20
C VAL A 412 -14.68 17.82 18.32
N PHE A 413 -15.20 16.61 18.58
CA PHE A 413 -16.22 16.36 19.61
C PHE A 413 -15.68 16.47 21.04
N HIS A 414 -14.36 16.43 21.22
CA HIS A 414 -13.72 16.64 22.53
C HIS A 414 -13.52 18.13 22.87
N LEU A 415 -13.82 19.04 21.94
CA LEU A 415 -13.78 20.49 22.21
C LEU A 415 -15.02 20.99 22.96
N CYS A 416 -16.05 20.14 23.13
CA CYS A 416 -17.31 20.48 23.80
C CYS A 416 -17.97 21.74 23.21
N LEU A 417 -18.00 21.83 21.88
CA LEU A 417 -18.56 22.98 21.17
C LEU A 417 -20.07 22.79 20.95
N PRO A 418 -20.83 23.88 20.73
CA PRO A 418 -22.19 23.78 20.22
C PRO A 418 -22.25 22.92 18.95
N SER A 419 -23.30 22.11 18.82
CA SER A 419 -23.44 21.13 17.72
C SER A 419 -23.28 21.71 16.32
N LEU A 420 -23.73 22.96 16.09
CA LEU A 420 -23.54 23.65 14.82
C LEU A 420 -22.05 23.90 14.51
N LEU A 421 -21.26 24.31 15.51
CA LEU A 421 -19.83 24.51 15.36
C LEU A 421 -19.08 23.19 15.21
N GLU A 422 -19.53 22.12 15.88
CA GLU A 422 -18.99 20.77 15.69
C GLU A 422 -19.17 20.31 14.25
N LYS A 423 -20.39 20.39 13.70
CA LYS A 423 -20.69 20.04 12.30
C LYS A 423 -19.88 20.88 11.31
N TYR A 424 -19.75 22.19 11.59
CA TYR A 424 -18.94 23.09 10.77
C TYR A 424 -17.45 22.71 10.78
N LEU A 425 -16.89 22.44 11.96
CA LEU A 425 -15.51 21.96 12.08
C LEU A 425 -15.34 20.56 11.49
N ASN A 426 -16.35 19.71 11.51
CA ASN A 426 -16.35 18.38 10.92
C ASN A 426 -16.67 18.36 9.42
N LEU A 427 -16.72 19.53 8.77
CA LEU A 427 -16.93 19.71 7.32
C LEU A 427 -18.31 19.26 6.80
N GLU A 428 -19.26 18.96 7.68
CA GLU A 428 -20.63 18.54 7.32
C GLU A 428 -21.47 19.70 6.79
N ILE A 429 -21.14 20.93 7.21
CA ILE A 429 -21.80 22.18 6.78
C ILE A 429 -20.76 23.27 6.52
N ASP A 430 -21.16 24.35 5.83
CA ASP A 430 -20.31 25.53 5.52
C ASP A 430 -20.73 26.83 6.23
#